data_AF-A0A7K6E1A2-F1
#
_entry.id   AF-A0A7K6E1A2-F1
#
_cell.length_a   1.000
_cell.length_b   1.000
_cell.length_c   1.000
_cell.angle_alpha   90.00
_cell.angle_beta   90.00
_cell.angle_gamma   90.00
#
_symmetry.space_group_name_H-M   'P 1'
#
loop_
_entity.id
_entity.type
_entity.pdbx_description
1 polymer ?
#
loop_
_entity_poly.entity_id
_entity_poly.type
_entity_poly.pdbx_seq_one_letter_code
_entity_poly.pdbx_strand_id
1 'polypeptide(L)'
;EPMGQFDMWRDYLGLADMVATLFRDHEDLEDPSALPDPLAPRARTAPRAWPASCARTALRAGGLPPCSFCQHNGEAPKMYQSHSLRDAQGRLQCPVLRNYVCPQCGATQDRAHTRRYCPRTHRGYTSVYTHPAHPRSAGGRHWNT
;
A
#
# COMPACT_ATOMS: atom_id res chain seq x y z
N GLU A 1 -31.80 -30.08 9.73
CA GLU A 1 -31.29 -29.45 8.50
C GLU A 1 -29.98 -28.74 8.83
N PRO A 2 -28.85 -29.07 8.18
CA PRO A 2 -27.61 -28.34 8.43
C PRO A 2 -27.76 -26.95 7.81
N MET A 3 -27.73 -25.91 8.65
CA MET A 3 -27.70 -24.53 8.19
C MET A 3 -26.41 -24.36 7.37
N GLY A 4 -26.57 -24.18 6.06
CA GLY A 4 -25.46 -23.97 5.13
C GLY A 4 -24.56 -22.87 5.64
N GLN A 5 -23.26 -23.10 5.57
CA GLN A 5 -22.22 -22.17 6.00
C GLN A 5 -22.36 -20.88 5.18
N PHE A 6 -22.90 -19.82 5.80
CA PHE A 6 -23.01 -18.51 5.19
C PHE A 6 -21.60 -17.91 5.07
N ASP A 7 -21.06 -17.94 3.85
CA ASP A 7 -19.71 -17.47 3.55
C ASP A 7 -19.81 -16.00 3.16
N MET A 8 -19.44 -15.10 4.08
CA MET A 8 -19.59 -13.65 3.88
C MET A 8 -19.03 -13.13 2.55
N TRP A 9 -17.93 -13.73 2.07
CA TRP A 9 -17.29 -13.32 0.81
C TRP A 9 -18.06 -13.80 -0.43
N ARG A 10 -18.79 -14.92 -0.34
CA ARG A 10 -19.66 -15.42 -1.40
C ARG A 10 -21.01 -14.71 -1.36
N ASP A 11 -21.63 -14.69 -0.17
CA ASP A 11 -23.05 -14.39 -0.03
C ASP A 11 -23.35 -12.90 0.21
N TYR A 12 -22.41 -12.15 0.80
CA TYR A 12 -22.63 -10.72 1.12
C TYR A 12 -22.01 -9.76 0.10
N LEU A 13 -20.88 -10.16 -0.50
CA LEU A 13 -20.14 -9.30 -1.44
C LEU A 13 -20.21 -9.79 -2.89
N GLY A 14 -20.82 -10.95 -3.15
CA GLY A 14 -20.94 -11.50 -4.50
C GLY A 14 -19.60 -11.71 -5.21
N LEU A 15 -18.49 -11.85 -4.45
CA LEU A 15 -17.15 -11.88 -5.03
C LEU A 15 -16.92 -13.11 -5.91
N ALA A 16 -17.57 -14.23 -5.57
CA ALA A 16 -17.52 -15.45 -6.37
C ALA A 16 -18.08 -15.24 -7.78
N ASP A 17 -19.17 -14.50 -7.91
CA ASP A 17 -19.81 -14.21 -9.20
C ASP A 17 -18.97 -13.24 -10.03
N MET A 18 -18.42 -12.18 -9.40
CA MET A 18 -17.52 -11.24 -10.09
C MET A 18 -16.24 -11.91 -10.62
N VAL A 19 -15.68 -12.85 -9.86
CA VAL A 19 -14.51 -13.61 -10.29
C VAL A 19 -14.87 -14.57 -11.43
N ALA A 20 -16.03 -15.24 -11.36
CA ALA A 20 -16.51 -16.11 -12.43
C ALA A 20 -16.76 -15.35 -13.75
N THR A 21 -17.24 -14.11 -13.69
CA THR A 21 -17.39 -13.26 -14.89
C THR A 21 -16.05 -12.90 -15.52
N LEU A 22 -15.03 -12.56 -14.72
CA LEU A 22 -13.71 -12.18 -15.22
C LEU A 22 -12.96 -13.35 -15.88
N PHE A 23 -13.17 -14.58 -15.39
CA PHE A 23 -12.60 -15.77 -16.03
C PHE A 23 -13.28 -16.12 -17.35
N ARG A 24 -14.57 -15.80 -17.50
CA ARG A 24 -15.32 -16.08 -18.74
C ARG A 24 -14.86 -15.21 -19.91
N ASP A 25 -14.45 -13.97 -19.64
CA ASP A 25 -13.91 -13.04 -20.66
C ASP A 25 -12.53 -13.48 -21.23
N HIS A 26 -11.94 -14.58 -20.74
CA HIS A 26 -10.67 -15.13 -21.21
C HIS A 26 -10.83 -16.42 -22.05
N GLU A 27 -12.06 -16.92 -22.27
CA GLU A 27 -12.31 -18.18 -23.01
C GLU A 27 -13.04 -17.98 -24.36
N ASP A 28 -12.87 -16.83 -25.03
CA ASP A 28 -13.43 -16.58 -26.37
C ASP A 28 -12.37 -16.20 -27.43
N LEU A 29 -11.14 -16.70 -27.30
CA LEU A 29 -10.12 -16.54 -28.35
C LEU A 29 -9.23 -17.79 -28.51
N GLU A 30 -9.79 -18.87 -29.07
CA GLU A 30 -8.99 -19.83 -29.83
C GLU A 30 -9.70 -20.22 -31.13
N ASP A 31 -9.27 -19.64 -32.26
CA ASP A 31 -9.33 -20.28 -33.58
C ASP A 31 -7.99 -19.99 -34.32
N PRO A 32 -7.16 -21.02 -34.64
CA PRO A 32 -5.78 -20.85 -35.08
C PRO A 32 -5.66 -20.92 -36.61
N SER A 33 -5.82 -19.80 -37.33
CA SER A 33 -5.35 -19.69 -38.72
C SER A 33 -5.27 -18.25 -39.20
N ALA A 34 -4.16 -17.57 -38.91
CA ALA A 34 -3.65 -16.46 -39.73
C ALA A 34 -2.23 -16.13 -39.28
N LEU A 35 -1.23 -16.53 -40.08
CA LEU A 35 0.13 -16.02 -39.95
C LEU A 35 0.16 -14.55 -40.41
N PRO A 36 0.83 -13.63 -39.69
CA PRO A 36 1.28 -12.37 -40.27
C PRO A 36 2.80 -12.26 -40.33
N ASP A 37 3.25 -11.59 -41.38
CA ASP A 37 4.61 -11.39 -41.87
C ASP A 37 5.62 -10.78 -40.87
N PRO A 38 6.94 -11.10 -40.99
CA PRO A 38 7.96 -10.81 -39.98
C PRO A 38 8.61 -9.42 -40.08
N LEU A 39 7.89 -8.35 -40.42
CA LEU A 39 8.49 -7.02 -40.64
C LEU A 39 7.64 -5.84 -40.13
N ALA A 40 7.59 -5.64 -38.80
CA ALA A 40 7.46 -4.31 -38.18
C ALA A 40 7.71 -4.37 -36.65
N PRO A 41 8.70 -3.68 -36.07
CA PRO A 41 8.83 -3.58 -34.63
C PRO A 41 8.00 -2.39 -34.12
N ARG A 42 6.88 -2.65 -33.44
CA ARG A 42 6.27 -1.67 -32.53
C ARG A 42 6.09 -2.29 -31.14
N ALA A 43 6.69 -1.59 -30.18
CA ALA A 43 6.99 -1.95 -28.81
C ALA A 43 5.81 -2.57 -28.04
N ARG A 44 6.07 -3.77 -27.50
CA ARG A 44 5.25 -4.42 -26.47
C ARG A 44 5.50 -3.77 -25.11
N THR A 45 4.41 -3.40 -24.45
CA THR A 45 4.35 -3.12 -23.01
C THR A 45 4.83 -4.34 -22.23
N ALA A 46 5.86 -4.17 -21.40
CA ALA A 46 6.46 -5.24 -20.60
C ALA A 46 5.51 -5.68 -19.46
N PRO A 47 5.44 -6.99 -19.15
CA PRO A 47 4.77 -7.50 -17.96
C PRO A 47 5.66 -7.35 -16.71
N ARG A 48 5.01 -7.40 -15.55
CA ARG A 48 5.62 -7.34 -14.22
C ARG A 48 6.69 -8.43 -14.05
N ALA A 49 7.92 -8.02 -13.81
CA ALA A 49 8.97 -8.83 -13.23
C ALA A 49 9.64 -8.04 -12.10
N TRP A 50 9.73 -8.64 -10.92
CA TRP A 50 10.66 -8.20 -9.88
C TRP A 50 11.96 -8.96 -10.05
N PRO A 51 13.11 -8.27 -10.14
CA PRO A 51 14.32 -8.82 -9.56
C PRO A 51 14.99 -7.83 -8.59
N ALA A 52 15.70 -8.45 -7.67
CA ALA A 52 16.47 -7.84 -6.62
C ALA A 52 17.57 -6.90 -7.14
N SER A 53 17.83 -5.88 -6.31
CA SER A 53 19.14 -5.28 -5.99
C SER A 53 20.10 -4.86 -7.12
N CYS A 54 20.52 -3.59 -6.99
CA CYS A 54 21.75 -2.98 -7.51
C CYS A 54 21.75 -2.52 -8.98
N ALA A 55 21.12 -1.37 -9.23
CA ALA A 55 21.59 -0.41 -10.24
C ALA A 55 21.21 1.02 -9.83
N ARG A 56 21.96 1.55 -8.86
CA ARG A 56 22.08 2.99 -8.64
C ARG A 56 22.77 3.57 -9.88
N THR A 57 22.04 4.28 -10.73
CA THR A 57 22.47 5.47 -11.52
C THR A 57 21.52 5.71 -12.69
N ALA A 58 20.24 5.96 -12.41
CA ALA A 58 19.43 6.79 -13.29
C ALA A 58 19.58 8.22 -12.76
N LEU A 59 20.34 9.04 -13.49
CA LEU A 59 20.58 10.44 -13.17
C LEU A 59 19.29 11.10 -12.68
N ARG A 60 19.25 11.42 -11.38
CA ARG A 60 18.18 12.21 -10.79
C ARG A 60 18.35 13.62 -11.32
N ALA A 61 17.69 13.91 -12.43
CA ALA A 61 17.45 15.28 -12.86
C ALA A 61 16.56 15.94 -11.81
N GLY A 62 17.17 16.57 -10.80
CA GLY A 62 16.57 17.57 -9.92
C GLY A 62 15.29 17.23 -9.13
N GLY A 63 14.84 15.97 -9.11
CA GLY A 63 13.54 15.62 -8.52
C GLY A 63 13.61 15.48 -7.01
N LEU A 64 12.76 16.26 -6.30
CA LEU A 64 12.48 16.09 -4.87
C LEU A 64 12.19 14.61 -4.54
N PRO A 65 12.60 14.11 -3.35
CA PRO A 65 12.28 12.75 -2.94
C PRO A 65 10.77 12.53 -2.90
N PRO A 66 10.27 11.35 -3.32
CA PRO A 66 8.84 11.05 -3.27
C PRO A 66 8.28 11.09 -1.84
N CYS A 67 7.01 11.41 -1.69
CA CYS A 67 6.31 11.44 -0.42
C CYS A 67 6.16 10.03 0.17
N SER A 68 6.89 9.76 1.24
CA SER A 68 6.83 8.48 1.95
C SER A 68 5.47 8.20 2.61
N PHE A 69 4.69 9.24 2.95
CA PHE A 69 3.36 9.07 3.54
C PHE A 69 2.36 8.55 2.52
N CYS A 70 2.23 9.21 1.38
CA CYS A 70 1.36 8.76 0.28
C CYS A 70 1.82 7.41 -0.28
N GLN A 71 3.14 7.17 -0.31
CA GLN A 71 3.70 5.86 -0.68
C GLN A 71 3.26 4.76 0.30
N HIS A 72 3.29 5.02 1.61
CA HIS A 72 2.84 4.05 2.62
C HIS A 72 1.34 3.78 2.55
N ASN A 73 0.53 4.79 2.23
CA ASN A 73 -0.91 4.64 2.04
C ASN A 73 -1.29 3.91 0.74
N GLY A 74 -0.31 3.57 -0.12
CA GLY A 74 -0.56 2.90 -1.39
C GLY A 74 -1.19 3.80 -2.45
N GLU A 75 -1.00 5.13 -2.37
CA GLU A 75 -1.50 6.04 -3.39
C GLU A 75 -0.82 5.81 -4.75
N ALA A 76 -1.47 6.27 -5.83
CA ALA A 76 -0.95 6.10 -7.18
C ALA A 76 0.47 6.71 -7.33
N PRO A 77 1.36 6.13 -8.16
CA PRO A 77 2.70 6.66 -8.41
C PRO A 77 2.77 8.14 -8.75
N LYS A 78 1.79 8.63 -9.51
CA LYS A 78 1.68 10.05 -9.87
C LYS A 78 1.50 10.95 -8.64
N MET A 79 0.76 10.49 -7.63
CA MET A 79 0.48 11.27 -6.42
C MET A 79 1.70 11.33 -5.52
N TYR A 80 2.28 10.20 -5.12
CA TYR A 80 3.42 10.23 -4.19
C TYR A 80 4.72 10.73 -4.83
N GLN A 81 4.86 10.71 -6.16
CA GLN A 81 6.04 11.29 -6.85
C GLN A 81 5.91 12.79 -7.12
N SER A 82 4.70 13.37 -7.00
CA SER A 82 4.47 14.80 -7.27
C SER A 82 5.00 15.75 -6.19
N HIS A 83 5.22 15.25 -4.98
CA HIS A 83 5.60 16.06 -3.83
C HIS A 83 6.49 15.28 -2.86
N SER A 84 7.22 16.00 -2.00
CA SER A 84 7.93 15.41 -0.87
C SER A 84 7.08 15.46 0.40
N LEU A 85 7.39 14.61 1.38
CA LEU A 85 6.71 14.67 2.69
C LEU A 85 7.05 15.96 3.44
N ARG A 86 8.33 16.33 3.43
CA ARG A 86 8.88 17.52 4.10
C ARG A 86 9.80 18.29 3.15
N ASP A 87 9.79 19.61 3.31
CA ASP A 87 10.70 20.54 2.65
C ASP A 87 12.07 20.59 3.36
N ALA A 88 13.07 21.26 2.76
CA ALA A 88 14.39 21.45 3.36
C ALA A 88 14.33 22.17 4.73
N GLN A 89 13.31 23.01 4.94
CA GLN A 89 13.05 23.73 6.19
C GLN A 89 12.23 22.90 7.19
N GLY A 90 11.96 21.61 6.91
CA GLY A 90 11.22 20.72 7.80
C GLY A 90 9.69 20.92 7.81
N ARG A 91 9.16 21.80 6.95
CA ARG A 91 7.72 22.03 6.79
C ARG A 91 7.06 20.88 6.04
N LEU A 92 5.84 20.53 6.41
CA LEU A 92 5.06 19.48 5.73
C LEU A 92 4.55 20.00 4.37
N GLN A 93 4.88 19.28 3.30
CA GLN A 93 4.45 19.61 1.94
C GLN A 93 3.36 18.67 1.42
N CYS A 94 3.16 17.50 2.06
CA CYS A 94 2.13 16.56 1.65
C CYS A 94 0.72 17.13 1.83
N PRO A 95 -0.07 17.32 0.76
CA PRO A 95 -1.41 17.92 0.86
C PRO A 95 -2.37 17.04 1.66
N VAL A 96 -2.25 15.72 1.54
CA VAL A 96 -3.07 14.74 2.28
C VAL A 96 -2.84 14.87 3.77
N LEU A 97 -1.58 14.91 4.20
CA LEU A 97 -1.25 15.06 5.61
C LEU A 97 -1.57 16.47 6.12
N ARG A 98 -1.37 17.53 5.32
CA ARG A 98 -1.69 18.91 5.70
C ARG A 98 -3.18 19.12 5.97
N ASN A 99 -4.04 18.48 5.17
CA ASN A 99 -5.49 18.56 5.35
C ASN A 99 -5.99 17.69 6.51
N TYR A 100 -5.15 16.80 7.05
CA TYR A 100 -5.49 16.01 8.22
C TYR A 100 -5.48 16.87 9.48
N VAL A 101 -6.60 16.88 10.20
CA VAL A 101 -6.73 17.51 11.52
C VAL A 101 -6.56 16.42 12.58
N CYS A 102 -5.56 16.57 13.45
CA CYS A 102 -5.36 15.61 14.52
C CYS A 102 -6.56 15.63 15.50
N PRO A 103 -7.27 14.50 15.72
CA PRO A 103 -8.47 14.48 16.57
C PRO A 103 -8.16 14.70 18.07
N GLN A 104 -6.90 14.57 18.50
CA GLN A 104 -6.51 14.75 19.91
C GLN A 104 -6.05 16.17 20.24
N CYS A 105 -5.43 16.87 19.28
CA CYS A 105 -4.85 18.18 19.54
C CYS A 105 -5.31 19.29 18.58
N GLY A 106 -6.04 18.94 17.52
CA GLY A 106 -6.51 19.87 16.49
C GLY A 106 -5.44 20.40 15.55
N ALA A 107 -4.18 19.93 15.65
CA ALA A 107 -3.11 20.40 14.78
C ALA A 107 -3.37 20.01 13.31
N THR A 108 -3.09 20.95 12.40
CA THR A 108 -3.29 20.83 10.95
C THR A 108 -2.15 21.54 10.20
N GLN A 109 -2.13 21.45 8.86
CA GLN A 109 -1.16 22.10 7.97
C GLN A 109 0.28 21.75 8.33
N ASP A 110 1.12 22.74 8.67
CA ASP A 110 2.54 22.54 8.96
C ASP A 110 2.79 21.73 10.24
N ARG A 111 1.80 21.68 11.14
CA ARG A 111 1.84 20.90 12.40
C ARG A 111 1.02 19.62 12.34
N ALA A 112 0.51 19.26 11.18
CA ALA A 112 -0.29 18.07 11.01
C ALA A 112 0.52 16.80 11.33
N HIS A 113 -0.14 15.84 11.96
CA HIS A 113 0.45 14.55 12.28
C HIS A 113 -0.66 13.53 12.47
N THR A 114 -0.34 12.25 12.28
CA THR A 114 -1.28 11.19 12.63
C THR A 114 -1.37 11.02 14.14
N ARG A 115 -2.50 10.50 14.62
CA ARG A 115 -2.79 10.28 16.05
C ARG A 115 -1.63 9.64 16.83
N ARG A 116 -0.90 8.71 16.21
CA ARG A 116 0.25 8.01 16.81
C ARG A 116 1.41 8.95 17.16
N TYR A 117 1.64 9.98 16.34
CA TYR A 117 2.72 10.95 16.52
C TYR A 117 2.25 12.24 17.20
N CYS A 118 1.05 12.23 17.80
CA CYS A 118 0.54 13.39 18.51
C CYS A 118 1.34 13.64 19.79
N PRO A 119 1.80 14.88 20.06
CA PRO A 119 2.52 15.20 21.29
C PRO A 119 1.65 15.04 22.55
N ARG A 120 0.31 15.08 22.39
CA ARG A 120 -0.64 14.80 23.48
C ARG A 120 -0.89 13.31 23.72
N THR A 121 -0.40 12.43 22.84
CA THR A 121 -0.45 10.99 23.06
C THR A 121 0.63 10.62 24.09
N HIS A 122 0.32 10.85 25.36
CA HIS A 122 1.11 10.38 26.49
C HIS A 122 1.27 8.86 26.41
N ARG A 123 2.47 8.36 26.04
CA ARG A 123 3.07 7.01 26.24
C ARG A 123 2.12 5.79 26.38
N GLY A 124 0.94 5.82 25.78
CA GLY A 124 -0.15 4.87 25.98
C GLY A 124 -0.98 4.71 24.72
N TYR A 125 -0.34 4.90 23.55
CA TYR A 125 -0.92 4.45 22.29
C TYR A 125 -1.05 2.92 22.34
N THR A 126 -2.17 2.43 22.82
CA THR A 126 -2.59 1.05 22.71
C THR A 126 -3.28 0.92 21.35
N SER A 127 -2.73 0.07 20.47
CA SER A 127 -3.45 -0.23 19.24
C SER A 127 -4.64 -1.12 19.61
N VAL A 128 -5.78 -0.93 18.97
CA VAL A 128 -6.95 -1.79 19.22
C VAL A 128 -6.67 -3.24 18.77
N TYR A 129 -5.62 -3.43 17.98
CA TYR A 129 -5.17 -4.73 17.46
C TYR A 129 -4.07 -5.40 18.28
N THR A 130 -3.56 -4.76 19.36
CA THR A 130 -2.69 -5.50 20.29
C THR A 130 -3.55 -6.55 20.97
N HIS A 131 -3.40 -7.80 20.55
CA HIS A 131 -3.83 -8.95 21.34
C HIS A 131 -3.13 -8.82 22.70
N PRO A 132 -3.87 -8.81 23.82
CA PRO A 132 -3.27 -8.92 25.14
C PRO A 132 -2.39 -10.17 25.12
N ALA A 133 -1.08 -9.97 25.31
CA ALA A 133 -0.16 -11.08 25.41
C ALA A 133 -0.66 -11.99 26.53
N HIS A 134 -0.93 -13.25 26.18
CA HIS A 134 -1.04 -14.34 27.13
C HIS A 134 -0.01 -14.13 28.24
N PRO A 135 -0.37 -14.16 29.53
CA PRO A 135 0.61 -14.06 30.60
C PRO A 135 1.57 -15.23 30.43
N ARG A 136 2.77 -14.97 29.91
CA ARG A 136 3.83 -15.97 29.87
C ARG A 136 4.31 -16.08 31.31
N SER A 137 3.92 -17.17 31.95
CA SER A 137 4.44 -17.64 33.21
C SER A 137 5.95 -17.40 33.28
N ALA A 138 6.38 -16.90 34.44
CA ALA A 138 7.77 -16.79 34.85
C ALA A 138 8.57 -18.04 34.41
N GLY A 139 9.57 -17.84 33.57
CA GLY A 139 10.38 -18.92 33.02
C GLY A 139 11.42 -18.35 32.07
N GLY A 140 12.53 -17.89 32.65
CA GLY A 140 13.63 -17.25 31.94
C GLY A 140 14.22 -18.11 30.83
N ARG A 141 14.77 -17.45 29.82
CA ARG A 141 15.79 -18.03 28.96
C ARG A 141 16.94 -17.04 28.86
N HIS A 142 18.00 -17.40 29.57
CA HIS A 142 19.36 -16.96 29.36
C HIS A 142 19.72 -17.19 27.89
N TRP A 143 20.26 -16.17 27.23
CA TRP A 143 20.90 -16.34 25.92
C TRP A 143 22.40 -16.40 26.21
N ASN A 144 22.99 -17.53 25.86
CA ASN A 144 24.41 -17.80 26.08
C ASN A 144 25.22 -17.03 25.03
N THR A 145 26.34 -16.52 25.49
CA THR A 145 27.37 -15.73 24.79
C THR A 145 27.82 -16.30 23.46
#